data_AF-A0AAW2NKZ6-F1
#
_entry.id   AF-A0AAW2NKZ6-F1
#
_cell.length_a   1.000
_cell.length_b   1.000
_cell.length_c   1.000
_cell.angle_alpha   90.00
_cell.angle_beta   90.00
_cell.angle_gamma   90.00
#
_symmetry.space_group_name_H-M   'P 1'
#
loop_
_entity.id
_entity.type
_entity.pdbx_description
1 polymer ?
#
loop_
_entity_poly.entity_id
_entity_poly.type
_entity_poly.pdbx_seq_one_letter_code
_entity_poly.pdbx_strand_id
1 'polypeptide(L)'
;MNTSDINLPASTRTVKCNTEVEAFALRADDLRFFATQFKRLHSKKLQHVFRYYSHQWRTWGARILQAAWRRYKRRKLAEELARHESMYYMQLSEDDDDDDDDDGDDDDDDIGHKPATESNALKATILASKFAANTRKGAAQRVRFVEPGDSSLRMPKLFKPEDPSF
;
A
#
# COMPACT_ATOMS: atom_id res chain seq x y z
N MET A 1 -5.39 -30.58 37.74
CA MET A 1 -5.91 -30.79 36.37
C MET A 1 -5.15 -29.85 35.46
N ASN A 2 -4.11 -30.34 34.76
CA ASN A 2 -3.32 -29.51 33.87
C ASN A 2 -4.11 -29.31 32.57
N THR A 3 -4.71 -28.13 32.41
CA THR A 3 -5.17 -27.64 31.12
C THR A 3 -3.93 -27.21 30.34
N SER A 4 -3.26 -28.17 29.70
CA SER A 4 -2.31 -27.82 28.65
C SER A 4 -3.11 -27.02 27.62
N ASP A 5 -2.86 -25.71 27.50
CA ASP A 5 -3.48 -24.83 26.53
C ASP A 5 -3.40 -25.47 25.15
N ILE A 6 -4.52 -26.08 24.72
CA ILE A 6 -4.60 -26.69 23.41
C ILE A 6 -4.69 -25.50 22.46
N ASN A 7 -3.54 -25.11 21.89
CA ASN A 7 -3.39 -24.03 20.91
C ASN A 7 -4.17 -24.35 19.62
N LEU A 8 -5.49 -24.38 19.74
CA LEU A 8 -6.44 -24.60 18.66
C LEU A 8 -6.76 -23.25 18.03
N PRO A 9 -6.93 -23.21 16.70
CA PRO A 9 -7.35 -21.98 16.05
C PRO A 9 -8.74 -21.57 16.53
N ALA A 10 -8.92 -20.27 16.76
CA ALA A 10 -10.23 -19.70 17.07
C ALA A 10 -11.17 -19.82 15.86
N SER A 11 -12.46 -20.05 16.12
CA SER A 11 -13.48 -20.09 15.06
C SER A 11 -13.60 -18.73 14.37
N THR A 12 -13.75 -18.72 13.04
CA THR A 12 -13.97 -17.51 12.26
C THR A 12 -15.42 -17.04 12.24
N ARG A 13 -16.36 -17.88 12.69
CA ARG A 13 -17.79 -17.54 12.79
C ARG A 13 -18.50 -18.36 13.87
N THR A 14 -19.60 -17.81 14.38
CA THR A 14 -20.56 -18.55 15.21
C THR A 14 -21.57 -19.24 14.31
N VAL A 15 -21.80 -20.54 14.51
CA VAL A 15 -22.81 -21.33 13.80
C VAL A 15 -23.84 -21.80 14.82
N LYS A 16 -25.13 -21.64 14.50
CA LYS A 16 -26.25 -22.14 15.31
C LYS A 16 -27.13 -23.03 14.44
N CYS A 17 -27.70 -24.08 15.03
CA CYS A 17 -28.68 -24.92 14.36
C CYS A 17 -30.07 -24.36 14.63
N ASN A 18 -30.80 -23.98 13.57
CA ASN A 18 -32.19 -23.52 13.68
C ASN A 18 -33.18 -24.70 13.61
N THR A 19 -32.72 -25.86 13.15
CA THR A 19 -33.48 -27.11 12.99
C THR A 19 -32.62 -28.28 13.47
N GLU A 20 -33.19 -29.48 13.50
CA GLU A 20 -32.42 -30.71 13.71
C GLU A 20 -31.43 -30.93 12.56
N VAL A 21 -30.17 -31.25 12.90
CA VAL A 21 -29.08 -31.44 11.94
C VAL A 21 -28.22 -32.61 12.39
N GLU A 22 -28.07 -33.60 11.52
CA GLU A 22 -27.06 -34.64 11.67
C GLU A 22 -25.74 -34.19 11.04
N ALA A 23 -24.63 -34.40 11.74
CA ALA A 23 -23.32 -33.98 11.27
C ALA A 23 -22.22 -34.97 11.68
N PHE A 24 -21.20 -35.05 10.84
CA PHE A 24 -19.96 -35.75 11.16
C PHE A 24 -18.98 -34.78 11.83
N ALA A 25 -18.32 -35.25 12.90
CA ALA A 25 -17.29 -34.49 13.60
C ALA A 25 -15.90 -35.00 13.19
N LEU A 26 -14.98 -34.08 12.93
CA LEU A 26 -13.57 -34.38 12.71
C LEU A 26 -12.75 -33.71 13.83
N ARG A 27 -11.98 -34.51 14.57
CA ARG A 27 -11.14 -33.97 15.66
C ARG A 27 -9.89 -33.33 15.09
N ALA A 28 -9.34 -32.37 15.85
CA ALA A 28 -8.12 -31.67 15.46
C ALA A 28 -6.92 -32.61 15.27
N ASP A 29 -6.80 -33.65 16.11
CA ASP A 29 -5.71 -34.63 16.03
C ASP A 29 -5.77 -35.45 14.73
N ASP A 30 -6.97 -35.88 14.34
CA ASP A 30 -7.20 -36.62 13.11
C ASP A 30 -6.87 -35.73 11.91
N LEU A 31 -7.38 -34.49 11.90
CA LEU A 31 -7.06 -33.54 10.85
C LEU A 31 -5.56 -33.25 10.76
N ARG A 32 -4.87 -33.15 11.90
CA ARG A 32 -3.41 -32.96 11.96
C ARG A 32 -2.68 -34.16 11.37
N PHE A 33 -3.12 -35.38 11.68
CA PHE A 33 -2.58 -36.59 11.08
C PHE A 33 -2.74 -36.57 9.55
N PHE A 34 -3.95 -36.30 9.06
CA PHE A 34 -4.22 -36.19 7.63
C PHE A 34 -3.38 -35.11 6.95
N ALA A 35 -3.31 -33.91 7.54
CA ALA A 35 -2.53 -32.81 7.00
C ALA A 35 -1.03 -33.12 6.95
N THR A 36 -0.53 -33.94 7.89
CA THR A 36 0.88 -34.34 7.94
C THR A 36 1.21 -35.41 6.92
N GLN A 37 0.33 -36.39 6.70
CA GLN A 37 0.52 -37.46 5.71
C GLN A 37 0.31 -36.94 4.28
N PHE A 38 -0.68 -36.09 4.07
CA PHE A 38 -1.03 -35.53 2.76
C PHE A 38 -0.53 -34.10 2.58
N LYS A 39 0.63 -33.76 3.16
CA LYS A 39 1.27 -32.43 3.03
C LYS A 39 1.32 -31.93 1.59
N ARG A 40 1.50 -32.86 0.66
CA ARG A 40 1.50 -32.59 -0.76
C ARG A 40 0.36 -33.40 -1.37
N LEU A 41 -0.69 -32.69 -1.79
CA LEU A 41 -1.86 -33.32 -2.37
C LEU A 41 -1.49 -33.80 -3.79
N HIS A 42 -1.10 -35.07 -3.95
CA HIS A 42 -0.55 -35.56 -5.23
C HIS A 42 -1.59 -35.78 -6.33
N SER A 43 -2.86 -35.98 -5.97
CA SER A 43 -3.93 -36.23 -6.94
C SER A 43 -4.43 -34.92 -7.57
N LYS A 44 -4.31 -34.81 -8.90
CA LYS A 44 -4.85 -33.67 -9.67
C LYS A 44 -6.36 -33.52 -9.49
N LYS A 45 -7.11 -34.63 -9.38
CA LYS A 45 -8.55 -34.62 -9.16
C LYS A 45 -8.90 -34.02 -7.79
N LEU A 46 -8.21 -34.45 -6.73
CA LEU A 46 -8.42 -33.89 -5.40
C LEU A 46 -8.02 -32.41 -5.35
N GLN A 47 -6.89 -32.03 -5.93
CA GLN A 47 -6.48 -30.62 -6.02
C GLN A 47 -7.56 -29.76 -6.67
N HIS A 48 -8.14 -30.23 -7.78
CA HIS A 48 -9.21 -29.51 -8.46
C HIS A 48 -10.44 -29.36 -7.57
N VAL A 49 -10.89 -30.45 -6.93
CA VAL A 49 -12.07 -30.41 -6.03
C VAL A 49 -11.85 -29.43 -4.88
N PHE A 50 -10.69 -29.49 -4.21
CA PHE A 50 -10.39 -28.56 -3.12
C PHE A 50 -10.30 -27.11 -3.60
N ARG A 51 -9.64 -26.84 -4.72
CA ARG A 51 -9.52 -25.48 -5.26
C ARG A 51 -10.88 -24.91 -5.70
N TYR A 52 -11.72 -25.72 -6.33
CA TYR A 52 -12.98 -25.26 -6.91
C TYR A 52 -14.11 -25.17 -5.89
N TYR A 53 -14.29 -26.18 -5.03
CA TYR A 53 -15.41 -26.25 -4.10
C TYR A 53 -15.12 -25.61 -2.75
N SER A 54 -13.87 -25.52 -2.30
CA SER A 54 -13.56 -24.86 -1.03
C SER A 54 -13.76 -23.35 -1.15
N HIS A 55 -14.67 -22.81 -0.34
CA HIS A 55 -14.91 -21.38 -0.28
C HIS A 55 -13.65 -20.61 0.16
N GLN A 56 -12.89 -21.18 1.11
CA GLN A 56 -11.68 -20.53 1.63
C GLN A 56 -10.60 -20.40 0.56
N TRP A 57 -10.34 -21.46 -0.23
CA TRP A 57 -9.37 -21.41 -1.33
C TRP A 57 -9.76 -20.40 -2.41
N ARG A 58 -11.05 -20.29 -2.73
CA ARG A 58 -11.56 -19.29 -3.68
C ARG A 58 -11.31 -17.87 -3.19
N THR A 59 -11.62 -17.58 -1.92
CA THR A 59 -11.36 -16.27 -1.29
C THR A 59 -9.88 -15.95 -1.25
N TRP A 60 -9.04 -16.92 -0.92
CA TRP A 60 -7.59 -16.75 -0.89
C TRP A 60 -7.03 -16.43 -2.29
N GLY A 61 -7.47 -17.17 -3.32
CA GLY A 61 -7.11 -16.92 -4.71
C GLY A 61 -7.52 -15.53 -5.19
N ALA A 62 -8.75 -15.11 -4.91
CA ALA A 62 -9.22 -13.76 -5.22
C ALA A 62 -8.36 -12.68 -4.55
N ARG A 63 -8.02 -12.85 -3.26
CA ARG A 63 -7.18 -11.89 -2.52
C ARG A 63 -5.77 -11.80 -3.11
N ILE A 64 -5.18 -12.91 -3.52
CA ILE A 64 -3.85 -12.94 -4.17
C ILE A 64 -3.91 -12.18 -5.50
N LEU A 65 -4.90 -12.47 -6.35
CA LEU A 65 -5.05 -11.81 -7.65
C LEU A 65 -5.24 -10.30 -7.48
N GLN A 66 -6.10 -9.89 -6.54
CA GLN A 66 -6.31 -8.47 -6.23
C GLN A 66 -5.03 -7.80 -5.73
N ALA A 67 -4.25 -8.46 -4.86
CA ALA A 67 -2.99 -7.94 -4.37
C ALA A 67 -1.97 -7.76 -5.51
N ALA A 68 -1.85 -8.75 -6.40
CA ALA A 68 -1.00 -8.68 -7.59
C ALA A 68 -1.42 -7.54 -8.51
N TRP A 69 -2.73 -7.38 -8.77
CA TRP A 69 -3.25 -6.29 -9.57
C TRP A 69 -2.98 -4.91 -8.98
N ARG A 70 -3.19 -4.73 -7.67
CA ARG A 70 -2.87 -3.47 -6.99
C ARG A 70 -1.38 -3.15 -7.07
N ARG A 71 -0.50 -4.16 -6.95
CA ARG A 71 0.95 -3.99 -7.14
C ARG A 71 1.27 -3.56 -8.58
N TYR A 72 0.66 -4.24 -9.56
CA TYR A 72 0.82 -3.89 -10.98
C TYR A 72 0.41 -2.45 -11.26
N LYS A 73 -0.79 -2.03 -10.83
CA LYS A 73 -1.27 -0.66 -11.01
C LYS A 73 -0.34 0.38 -10.40
N ARG A 74 0.14 0.15 -9.18
CA ARG A 74 1.11 1.06 -8.52
C ARG A 74 2.41 1.17 -9.31
N ARG A 75 2.93 0.05 -9.82
CA ARG A 75 4.14 0.04 -10.64
C ARG A 75 3.94 0.79 -11.95
N LYS A 76 2.83 0.54 -12.66
CA LYS A 76 2.50 1.24 -13.91
C LYS A 76 2.42 2.76 -13.72
N LEU A 77 1.76 3.20 -12.65
CA LEU A 77 1.63 4.62 -12.32
C LEU A 77 2.99 5.24 -11.99
N ALA A 78 3.84 4.54 -11.24
CA ALA A 78 5.19 5.01 -10.94
C ALA A 78 6.07 5.10 -12.19
N GLU A 79 5.97 4.14 -13.11
CA GLU A 79 6.68 4.17 -14.40
C GLU A 79 6.18 5.31 -15.31
N GLU A 80 4.88 5.62 -15.31
CA GLU A 80 4.33 6.76 -16.03
C GLU A 80 4.81 8.09 -15.45
N LEU A 81 4.83 8.23 -14.12
CA LEU A 81 5.36 9.40 -13.43
C LEU A 81 6.85 9.61 -13.75
N ALA A 82 7.67 8.56 -13.62
CA ALA A 82 9.09 8.61 -13.90
C ALA A 82 9.40 8.99 -15.36
N ARG A 83 8.57 8.53 -16.31
CA ARG A 83 8.68 8.94 -17.73
C ARG A 83 8.38 10.42 -17.94
N HIS A 84 7.36 10.94 -17.26
CA HIS A 84 7.00 12.35 -17.37
C HIS A 84 8.07 13.24 -16.72
N GLU A 85 8.58 12.82 -15.56
CA GLU A 85 9.71 13.49 -14.90
C GLU A 85 10.96 13.46 -15.80
N SER A 86 11.33 12.32 -16.39
CA SER A 86 12.50 12.25 -17.28
C SER A 86 12.37 13.11 -18.53
N MET A 87 11.16 13.19 -19.11
CA MET A 87 10.91 14.04 -20.28
C MET A 87 11.00 15.52 -19.91
N TYR A 88 10.44 15.90 -18.75
CA TYR A 88 10.56 17.27 -18.22
C TYR A 88 12.03 17.66 -17.96
N TYR A 89 12.84 16.78 -17.36
CA TYR A 89 14.27 17.05 -17.13
C TYR A 89 15.09 17.11 -18.42
N MET A 90 14.73 16.31 -19.45
CA MET A 90 15.37 16.36 -20.76
C MET A 90 15.05 17.68 -21.48
N GLN A 91 13.80 18.12 -21.45
CA GLN A 91 13.40 19.41 -22.02
C GLN A 91 14.07 20.61 -21.32
N LEU A 92 14.28 20.53 -20.00
CA LEU A 92 15.00 21.57 -19.23
C LEU A 92 16.50 21.63 -19.52
N SER A 93 17.10 20.56 -20.01
CA SER A 93 18.53 20.53 -20.35
C SER A 93 18.82 20.98 -21.78
N GLU A 94 17.80 21.05 -22.64
CA GLU A 94 17.90 21.60 -24.00
C GLU A 94 17.75 23.14 -24.04
N ASP A 95 17.24 23.76 -22.95
CA ASP A 95 17.04 25.22 -22.84
C ASP A 95 18.22 25.95 -22.12
N ASP A 96 19.26 25.22 -21.65
CA ASP A 96 20.41 25.76 -20.87
C ASP A 96 21.73 25.83 -21.68
N ASP A 97 21.70 25.55 -22.99
CA ASP A 97 22.89 25.55 -23.88
C ASP A 97 23.15 26.91 -24.59
N ASP A 98 22.50 28.01 -24.19
CA ASP A 98 22.58 29.30 -24.92
C ASP A 98 23.25 30.47 -24.16
N ASP A 99 23.86 30.27 -22.98
CA ASP A 99 24.62 31.33 -22.30
C ASP A 99 25.95 30.80 -21.74
N ASP A 100 27.03 30.94 -22.52
CA ASP A 100 28.38 31.21 -22.01
C ASP A 100 29.34 31.46 -23.19
N ASP A 101 29.32 32.68 -23.71
CA ASP A 101 30.48 33.35 -24.31
C ASP A 101 30.41 34.84 -23.89
N ASP A 102 30.41 35.10 -22.57
CA ASP A 102 30.68 36.43 -22.01
C ASP A 102 32.20 36.58 -21.88
N ASP A 103 32.85 36.96 -22.99
CA ASP A 103 34.22 37.48 -22.98
C ASP A 103 34.19 38.82 -22.22
N GLY A 104 34.53 38.77 -20.93
CA GLY A 104 34.67 39.95 -20.09
C GLY A 104 35.76 40.88 -20.61
N ASP A 105 35.35 42.00 -21.21
CA ASP A 105 36.16 43.19 -21.34
C ASP A 105 35.59 44.24 -20.38
N ASP A 106 36.39 44.58 -19.36
CA ASP A 106 36.12 45.67 -18.43
C ASP A 106 36.01 46.97 -19.21
N ASP A 107 34.88 47.68 -19.13
CA ASP A 107 34.89 49.14 -19.03
C ASP A 107 33.55 49.72 -18.54
N ASP A 108 33.71 50.88 -17.91
CA ASP A 108 32.87 51.61 -16.96
C ASP A 108 31.42 51.99 -17.36
N ASP A 109 30.64 52.25 -16.29
CA ASP A 109 29.55 53.24 -16.14
C ASP A 109 28.08 53.01 -16.61
N ASP A 110 27.19 53.11 -15.60
CA ASP A 110 25.96 53.93 -15.53
C ASP A 110 24.55 53.34 -15.88
N ILE A 111 23.70 53.41 -14.83
CA ILE A 111 22.22 53.54 -14.74
C ILE A 111 21.27 52.54 -15.42
N GLY A 112 20.55 51.78 -14.56
CA GLY A 112 19.08 51.88 -14.49
C GLY A 112 18.22 50.71 -15.00
N HIS A 113 17.27 50.30 -14.13
CA HIS A 113 16.03 49.53 -14.42
C HIS A 113 16.08 47.98 -14.44
N LYS A 114 15.51 47.35 -13.39
CA LYS A 114 14.79 46.06 -13.46
C LYS A 114 13.29 46.37 -13.44
N PRO A 115 12.43 45.66 -14.19
CA PRO A 115 11.67 44.62 -13.49
C PRO A 115 11.22 43.38 -14.30
N ALA A 116 11.24 42.26 -13.57
CA ALA A 116 10.15 41.27 -13.42
C ALA A 116 9.94 40.17 -14.48
N THR A 117 10.59 39.01 -14.25
CA THR A 117 9.99 37.67 -14.44
C THR A 117 10.51 36.59 -13.45
N GLU A 118 11.35 36.94 -12.46
CA GLU A 118 11.94 35.97 -11.50
C GLU A 118 11.02 35.54 -10.34
N SER A 119 9.79 36.05 -10.27
CA SER A 119 8.92 35.82 -9.09
C SER A 119 8.30 34.42 -9.03
N ASN A 120 8.26 33.69 -10.14
CA ASN A 120 7.60 32.37 -10.22
C ASN A 120 8.57 31.22 -9.97
N ALA A 121 9.83 31.33 -10.43
CA ALA A 121 10.87 30.33 -10.19
C ALA A 121 11.23 30.22 -8.69
N LEU A 122 11.40 31.36 -8.03
CA LEU A 122 11.68 31.42 -6.59
C LEU A 122 10.56 30.79 -5.74
N LYS A 123 9.29 30.95 -6.15
CA LYS A 123 8.14 30.37 -5.42
C LYS A 123 8.09 28.85 -5.51
N ALA A 124 8.46 28.27 -6.66
CA ALA A 124 8.52 26.82 -6.84
C ALA A 124 9.68 26.19 -6.04
N THR A 125 10.84 26.84 -6.03
CA THR A 125 12.03 26.40 -5.27
C THR A 125 11.79 26.46 -3.76
N ILE A 126 11.07 27.47 -3.26
CA ILE A 126 10.65 27.56 -1.86
C ILE A 126 9.67 26.42 -1.49
N LEU A 127 8.77 26.03 -2.40
CA LEU A 127 7.79 24.96 -2.16
C LEU A 127 8.46 23.57 -2.08
N ALA A 128 9.44 23.29 -2.93
CA ALA A 128 10.21 22.05 -2.93
C ALA A 128 11.08 21.90 -1.65
N SER A 129 11.69 23.00 -1.18
CA SER A 129 12.49 22.99 0.05
C SER A 129 11.68 22.62 1.30
N LYS A 130 10.41 23.06 1.38
CA LYS A 130 9.50 22.73 2.49
C LYS A 130 9.03 21.28 2.45
N PHE A 131 8.93 20.67 1.27
CA PHE A 131 8.52 19.26 1.14
C PHE A 131 9.63 18.29 1.58
N ALA A 132 10.91 18.63 1.30
CA ALA A 132 12.07 17.82 1.66
C ALA A 132 12.35 17.77 3.18
N ALA A 133 11.98 18.82 3.92
CA ALA A 133 12.21 18.89 5.36
C ALA A 133 11.28 17.97 6.18
N ASN A 134 10.11 17.59 5.65
CA ASN A 134 9.09 16.86 6.43
C ASN A 134 9.16 15.33 6.31
N THR A 135 9.97 14.77 5.40
CA THR A 135 10.06 13.32 5.18
C THR A 135 11.15 12.61 5.98
N ARG A 136 12.08 13.37 6.59
CA ARG A 136 13.22 12.79 7.34
C ARG A 136 12.94 12.45 8.80
N LYS A 137 11.76 12.77 9.35
CA LYS A 137 11.41 12.47 10.75
C LYS A 137 10.34 11.39 10.96
N GLY A 138 9.93 10.67 9.90
CA GLY A 138 8.94 9.59 9.99
C GLY A 138 9.49 8.17 9.88
N ALA A 139 10.72 7.98 9.39
CA ALA A 139 11.28 6.64 9.13
C ALA A 139 12.05 6.01 10.30
N ALA A 140 12.27 6.75 11.40
CA ALA A 140 13.11 6.30 12.51
C ALA A 140 12.34 5.84 13.77
N GLN A 141 11.00 5.95 13.83
CA GLN A 141 10.25 5.42 14.96
C GLN A 141 9.74 4.01 14.66
N ARG A 142 10.59 3.06 15.04
CA ARG A 142 10.26 1.64 15.24
C ARG A 142 8.87 1.54 15.84
N VAL A 143 8.03 0.70 15.23
CA VAL A 143 6.71 0.29 15.73
C VAL A 143 6.84 -0.06 17.22
N ARG A 144 6.44 0.85 18.11
CA ARG A 144 6.15 0.52 19.50
C ARG A 144 4.75 -0.08 19.50
N PHE A 145 4.61 -1.23 20.14
CA PHE A 145 3.33 -1.82 20.47
C PHE A 145 2.51 -0.78 21.25
N VAL A 146 1.34 -0.41 20.74
CA VAL A 146 0.42 0.53 21.39
C VAL A 146 -0.67 -0.29 22.08
N GLU A 147 -0.75 -0.18 23.40
CA GLU A 147 -1.90 -0.63 24.20
C GLU A 147 -3.16 0.18 23.82
N PRO A 148 -4.36 -0.43 23.89
CA PRO A 148 -5.58 0.21 23.43
C PRO A 148 -6.08 1.16 24.52
N GLY A 149 -5.70 2.43 24.44
CA GLY A 149 -6.15 3.40 25.44
C GLY A 149 -6.14 4.85 25.01
N ASP A 150 -5.19 5.29 24.19
CA ASP A 150 -5.02 6.73 23.97
C ASP A 150 -4.68 7.06 22.51
N SER A 151 -5.71 7.40 21.73
CA SER A 151 -5.58 7.90 20.37
C SER A 151 -5.99 9.37 20.35
N SER A 152 -5.00 10.25 20.43
CA SER A 152 -5.16 11.71 20.30
C SER A 152 -5.21 12.19 18.84
N LEU A 153 -5.53 11.32 17.87
CA LEU A 153 -5.71 11.71 16.47
C LEU A 153 -7.20 11.69 16.12
N ARG A 154 -7.85 12.85 16.33
CA ARG A 154 -9.27 13.04 16.01
C ARG A 154 -9.46 13.02 14.49
N MET A 155 -9.81 11.87 13.93
CA MET A 155 -10.26 11.77 12.54
C MET A 155 -11.55 12.61 12.34
N PRO A 156 -11.70 13.30 11.21
CA PRO A 156 -12.97 13.90 10.82
C PRO A 156 -14.05 12.81 10.78
N LYS A 157 -15.16 13.02 11.50
CA LYS A 157 -16.30 12.09 11.46
C LYS A 157 -16.96 12.20 10.10
N LEU A 158 -16.76 11.19 9.25
CA LEU A 158 -17.49 11.05 8.00
C LEU A 158 -18.93 10.63 8.32
N PHE A 159 -19.91 11.37 7.82
CA PHE A 159 -21.31 11.01 7.96
C PHE A 159 -21.57 9.68 7.24
N LYS A 160 -22.24 8.75 7.93
CA LYS A 160 -22.66 7.49 7.31
C LYS A 160 -23.78 7.80 6.30
N PRO A 161 -23.72 7.25 5.08
CA PRO A 161 -24.86 7.26 4.18
C PRO A 161 -26.06 6.56 4.83
N GLU A 162 -27.26 7.06 4.57
CA GLU A 162 -28.50 6.44 5.05
C GLU A 162 -28.63 5.04 4.44
N ASP A 163 -28.94 4.05 5.29
CA ASP A 163 -29.19 2.69 4.84
C ASP A 163 -30.52 2.66 4.05
N PRO A 164 -30.57 1.97 2.90
CA PRO A 164 -31.79 1.87 2.12
C PRO A 164 -32.86 1.14 2.93
N SER A 165 -34.01 1.80 3.09
CA SER A 165 -35.24 1.15 3.59
C SER A 165 -35.66 0.09 2.57
N PHE A 166 -35.64 -1.17 2.99
CA PHE A 166 -36.23 -2.28 2.24
C PHE A 166 -37.76 -2.18 2.24
#